data_AF-A0A3B3SB64-F1
#
_entry.id   AF-A0A3B3SB64-F1
#
_cell.length_a   1.000
_cell.length_b   1.000
_cell.length_c   1.000
_cell.angle_alpha   90.00
_cell.angle_beta   90.00
_cell.angle_gamma   90.00
#
_symmetry.space_group_name_H-M   'P 1'
#
loop_
_entity.id
_entity.type
_entity.pdbx_description
1 polymer ?
#
loop_
_entity_poly.entity_id
_entity_poly.type
_entity_poly.pdbx_seq_one_letter_code
_entity_poly.pdbx_strand_id
1 'polypeptide(L)'
;LQFPNPPPPPSSVLPSTCESKGDVRDAAYSDVRDAGYSGVRDAGYSDVRDAGYSGVRDAGYSDVRDAAYSDVRDAGYSDVRDAGYSDVRDAGYSGVRDAACSGVRDAACSDVRDAACSDVRDAGYSDVRDAGYSGVCDAGYSDVRDAGYSSVRDAAYSSVCDAACSDVRDAAYSDVRDAGYSDVRDAGYSDVRDGMGLHDKAAKG
;
A
#
# COMPACT_ATOMS: atom_id res chain seq x y z
N LEU A 1 46.07 -16.73 37.65
CA LEU A 1 45.39 -16.81 36.34
C LEU A 1 44.07 -16.09 36.48
N GLN A 2 43.99 -14.86 35.97
CA GLN A 2 42.80 -14.01 36.08
C GLN A 2 41.98 -14.25 34.81
N PHE A 3 40.84 -14.92 34.95
CA PHE A 3 39.93 -15.11 33.84
C PHE A 3 39.35 -13.74 33.44
N PRO A 4 39.32 -13.39 32.15
CA PRO A 4 38.64 -12.17 31.71
C PRO A 4 37.15 -12.29 32.04
N ASN A 5 36.56 -11.20 32.53
CA ASN A 5 35.13 -11.12 32.80
C ASN A 5 34.34 -11.38 31.50
N PRO A 6 33.22 -12.12 31.57
CA PRO A 6 32.37 -12.33 30.41
C PRO A 6 31.83 -11.00 29.87
N PRO A 7 31.60 -10.90 28.54
CA PRO A 7 31.02 -9.70 27.95
C PRO A 7 29.63 -9.41 28.55
N PRO A 8 29.23 -8.13 28.65
CA PRO A 8 27.89 -7.78 29.11
C PRO A 8 26.82 -8.43 28.21
N PRO A 9 25.67 -8.83 28.76
CA PRO A 9 24.56 -9.34 27.95
C PRO A 9 24.09 -8.27 26.94
N PRO A 10 23.56 -8.68 25.78
CA PRO A 10 22.96 -7.73 24.84
C PRO A 10 21.88 -6.93 25.54
N SER A 11 21.84 -5.61 25.28
CA SER A 11 20.85 -4.70 25.83
C SER A 11 19.45 -5.25 25.62
N SER A 12 18.80 -5.67 26.70
CA SER A 12 17.41 -6.10 26.69
C SER A 12 16.54 -4.89 26.36
N VAL A 13 16.01 -4.84 25.13
CA VAL A 13 15.06 -3.83 24.68
C VAL A 13 13.77 -4.01 25.47
N LEU A 14 13.41 -3.01 26.26
CA LEU A 14 12.10 -2.95 26.90
C LEU A 14 11.12 -2.28 25.93
N PRO A 15 9.89 -2.80 25.77
CA PRO A 15 8.88 -2.15 24.95
C PRO A 15 8.65 -0.73 25.47
N SER A 16 8.75 0.26 24.59
CA SER A 16 8.51 1.66 24.96
C SER A 16 7.00 1.89 24.99
N THR A 17 6.37 1.64 26.14
CA THR A 17 4.97 2.02 26.38
C THR A 17 4.94 3.50 26.75
N CYS A 18 4.55 4.37 25.82
CA CYS A 18 4.35 5.78 26.11
C CYS A 18 2.87 6.03 26.36
N GLU A 19 2.50 6.51 27.55
CA GLU A 19 1.16 7.03 27.79
C GLU A 19 1.19 8.53 27.43
N SER A 20 0.81 8.83 26.18
CA SER A 20 0.67 10.16 25.57
C SER A 20 1.97 10.88 25.13
N LYS A 21 2.16 10.91 23.81
CA LYS A 21 3.20 11.63 23.03
C LYS A 21 4.62 11.13 23.28
N GLY A 22 4.98 10.06 22.57
CA GLY A 22 6.35 9.57 22.49
C GLY A 22 6.89 9.64 21.06
N ASP A 23 7.96 10.40 20.85
CA ASP A 23 8.79 10.29 19.65
C ASP A 23 9.91 9.26 19.94
N VAL A 24 9.85 8.10 19.31
CA VAL A 24 10.87 7.04 19.41
C VAL A 24 11.89 7.20 18.28
N ARG A 25 13.17 7.08 18.63
CA ARG A 25 14.27 7.08 17.67
C ARG A 25 15.21 5.93 17.97
N ASP A 26 15.34 5.00 17.03
CA ASP A 26 16.28 3.88 17.10
C ASP A 26 17.08 3.79 15.79
N ALA A 27 18.14 3.00 15.79
CA ALA A 27 19.00 2.73 14.64
C ALA A 27 19.18 1.23 14.36
N ALA A 28 18.50 0.38 15.12
CA ALA A 28 18.58 -1.07 14.99
C ALA A 28 17.21 -1.73 15.08
N TYR A 29 16.52 -1.60 16.22
CA TYR A 29 15.23 -2.25 16.44
C TYR A 29 14.37 -1.45 17.41
N SER A 30 13.16 -1.08 17.00
CA SER A 30 12.19 -0.40 17.86
C SER A 30 10.85 -1.13 17.92
N ASP A 31 10.33 -1.25 19.16
CA ASP A 31 9.01 -1.81 19.47
C ASP A 31 8.19 -0.74 20.20
N VAL A 32 7.14 -0.23 19.54
CA VAL A 32 6.32 0.89 20.04
C VAL A 32 4.88 0.47 20.23
N ARG A 33 4.33 0.77 21.41
CA ARG A 33 2.90 0.63 21.71
C ARG A 33 2.38 1.91 22.33
N ASP A 34 1.43 2.54 21.66
CA ASP A 34 0.73 3.74 22.14
C ASP A 34 -0.79 3.59 21.96
N ALA A 35 -1.52 4.38 22.73
CA ALA A 35 -2.97 4.54 22.60
C ALA A 35 -3.39 5.98 22.24
N GLY A 36 -2.40 6.85 21.98
CA GLY A 36 -2.58 8.28 21.75
C GLY A 36 -1.98 8.76 20.43
N TYR A 37 -0.79 9.32 20.51
CA TYR A 37 -0.09 9.92 19.37
C TYR A 37 1.35 9.47 19.43
N SER A 38 1.76 8.62 18.48
CA SER A 38 3.12 8.10 18.42
C SER A 38 3.86 8.57 17.17
N GLY A 39 5.15 8.86 17.34
CA GLY A 39 6.07 9.17 16.25
C GLY A 39 7.26 8.22 16.29
N VAL A 40 7.55 7.50 15.22
CA VAL A 40 8.68 6.57 15.16
C VAL A 40 9.63 6.97 14.05
N ARG A 41 10.93 7.01 14.36
CA ARG A 41 12.00 7.14 13.38
C ARG A 41 13.01 6.03 13.60
N ASP A 42 13.12 5.14 12.64
CA ASP A 42 14.07 4.02 12.69
C ASP A 42 14.92 3.98 11.41
N ALA A 43 16.04 3.27 11.47
CA ALA A 43 16.93 3.00 10.35
C ALA A 43 17.27 1.50 10.29
N GLY A 44 16.37 0.66 10.78
CA GLY A 44 16.58 -0.76 11.03
C GLY A 44 15.28 -1.52 10.87
N TYR A 45 14.68 -1.91 11.99
CA TYR A 45 13.42 -2.65 12.05
C TYR A 45 12.49 -2.00 13.05
N SER A 46 11.31 -1.56 12.61
CA SER A 46 10.32 -0.94 13.47
C SER A 46 9.00 -1.73 13.51
N ASP A 47 8.52 -1.97 14.72
CA ASP A 47 7.23 -2.61 15.01
C ASP A 47 6.35 -1.61 15.78
N VAL A 48 5.29 -1.10 15.14
CA VAL A 48 4.43 -0.06 15.71
C VAL A 48 3.01 -0.58 15.88
N ARG A 49 2.47 -0.41 17.09
CA ARG A 49 1.04 -0.64 17.38
C ARG A 49 0.45 0.59 18.04
N ASP A 50 -0.47 1.24 17.34
CA ASP A 50 -1.16 2.42 17.84
C ASP A 50 -2.68 2.20 17.79
N ALA A 51 -3.39 2.79 18.75
CA ALA A 51 -4.84 2.86 18.75
C ALA A 51 -5.38 4.25 18.36
N GLY A 52 -4.49 5.24 18.26
CA GLY A 52 -4.80 6.62 17.92
C GLY A 52 -4.17 7.05 16.60
N TYR A 53 -3.13 7.86 16.66
CA TYR A 53 -2.47 8.41 15.47
C TYR A 53 -0.99 8.06 15.47
N SER A 54 -0.55 7.29 14.48
CA SER A 54 0.87 6.95 14.32
C SER A 54 1.51 7.64 13.12
N GLY A 55 2.75 8.09 13.31
CA GLY A 55 3.60 8.58 12.23
C GLY A 55 4.93 7.83 12.21
N VAL A 56 5.16 7.01 11.18
CA VAL A 56 6.35 6.17 11.05
C VAL A 56 7.25 6.66 9.93
N ARG A 57 8.54 6.75 10.23
CA ARG A 57 9.59 6.96 9.22
C ARG A 57 10.66 5.90 9.42
N ASP A 58 10.78 5.00 8.47
CA ASP A 58 11.79 3.95 8.51
C ASP A 58 12.71 4.02 7.29
N ALA A 59 13.92 3.53 7.48
CA ALA A 59 14.88 3.25 6.42
C ALA A 59 15.34 1.81 6.62
N GLY A 60 14.44 0.86 6.37
CA GLY A 60 14.64 -0.53 6.71
C GLY A 60 13.39 -1.38 6.51
N TYR A 61 12.84 -1.91 7.59
CA TYR A 61 11.63 -2.73 7.59
C TYR A 61 10.66 -2.22 8.64
N SER A 62 9.47 -1.80 8.23
CA SER A 62 8.44 -1.32 9.13
C SER A 62 7.17 -2.16 9.11
N ASP A 63 6.72 -2.58 10.29
CA ASP A 63 5.43 -3.24 10.51
C ASP A 63 4.53 -2.31 11.33
N VAL A 64 3.46 -1.79 10.72
CA VAL A 64 2.55 -0.83 11.36
C VAL A 64 1.16 -1.42 11.52
N ARG A 65 0.62 -1.34 12.74
CA ARG A 65 -0.79 -1.65 13.04
C ARG A 65 -1.43 -0.46 13.71
N ASP A 66 -2.40 0.14 13.04
CA ASP A 66 -3.15 1.27 13.56
C ASP A 66 -4.66 0.96 13.58
N ALA A 67 -5.36 1.56 14.53
CA ALA A 67 -6.80 1.43 14.65
C ALA A 67 -7.55 2.67 14.12
N ALA A 68 -6.87 3.80 13.90
CA ALA A 68 -7.52 5.02 13.47
C ALA A 68 -6.80 5.77 12.35
N TYR A 69 -5.53 6.18 12.52
CA TYR A 69 -4.85 6.96 11.49
C TYR A 69 -3.34 6.71 11.47
N SER A 70 -2.82 6.21 10.36
CA SER A 70 -1.39 5.99 10.16
C SER A 70 -0.80 6.79 8.99
N ASP A 71 0.35 7.41 9.22
CA ASP A 71 1.19 8.05 8.21
C ASP A 71 2.53 7.30 8.14
N VAL A 72 2.78 6.54 7.08
CA VAL A 72 4.01 5.72 6.93
C VAL A 72 4.88 6.25 5.80
N ARG A 73 6.18 6.40 6.08
CA ARG A 73 7.20 6.66 5.07
C ARG A 73 8.33 5.69 5.23
N ASP A 74 8.54 4.85 4.24
CA ASP A 74 9.61 3.86 4.25
C ASP A 74 10.54 4.02 3.05
N ALA A 75 11.79 3.64 3.27
CA ALA A 75 12.79 3.44 2.25
C ALA A 75 13.31 2.00 2.41
N GLY A 76 12.46 1.03 2.07
CA GLY A 76 12.74 -0.38 2.31
C GLY A 76 11.53 -1.28 2.10
N TYR A 77 11.02 -1.87 3.18
CA TYR A 77 9.83 -2.73 3.15
C TYR A 77 8.85 -2.29 4.23
N SER A 78 7.63 -1.95 3.83
CA SER A 78 6.57 -1.58 4.77
C SER A 78 5.37 -2.51 4.69
N ASP A 79 4.89 -2.97 5.85
CA ASP A 79 3.62 -3.69 6.00
C ASP A 79 2.69 -2.89 6.91
N VAL A 80 1.60 -2.36 6.35
CA VAL A 80 0.63 -1.51 7.05
C VAL A 80 -0.71 -2.21 7.15
N ARG A 81 -1.25 -2.24 8.38
CA ARG A 81 -2.63 -2.66 8.64
C ARG A 81 -3.34 -1.58 9.41
N ASP A 82 -4.37 -1.01 8.79
CA ASP A 82 -5.16 0.06 9.39
C ASP A 82 -6.64 -0.32 9.40
N ALA A 83 -7.34 0.07 10.46
CA ALA A 83 -8.78 -0.04 10.55
C ALA A 83 -9.49 1.28 10.17
N GLY A 84 -8.76 2.39 10.13
CA GLY A 84 -9.27 3.71 9.81
C GLY A 84 -8.70 4.26 8.50
N TYR A 85 -7.66 5.08 8.58
CA TYR A 85 -7.11 5.75 7.41
C TYR A 85 -5.59 5.66 7.38
N SER A 86 -5.05 5.10 6.31
CA SER A 86 -3.61 5.00 6.10
C SER A 86 -3.12 5.81 4.91
N ASP A 87 -2.00 6.52 5.10
CA ASP A 87 -1.25 7.17 4.03
C ASP A 87 0.17 6.57 3.99
N VAL A 88 0.49 5.85 2.92
CA VAL A 88 1.77 5.14 2.77
C VAL A 88 2.58 5.73 1.62
N ARG A 89 3.86 6.00 1.90
CA ARG A 89 4.85 6.36 0.88
C ARG A 89 6.05 5.45 1.01
N ASP A 90 6.30 4.66 -0.01
CA ASP A 90 7.42 3.73 -0.03
C ASP A 90 8.27 3.93 -1.29
N ALA A 91 9.57 3.70 -1.14
CA ALA A 91 10.53 3.66 -2.23
C ALA A 91 10.99 2.23 -2.56
N GLY A 92 10.55 1.22 -1.82
CA GLY A 92 10.83 -0.19 -2.02
C GLY A 92 9.54 -1.00 -2.19
N TYR A 93 9.18 -1.81 -1.20
CA TYR A 93 8.02 -2.70 -1.28
C TYR A 93 7.02 -2.38 -0.18
N SER A 94 5.79 -2.05 -0.55
CA SER A 94 4.71 -1.80 0.41
C SER A 94 3.58 -2.82 0.33
N GLY A 95 3.09 -3.26 1.48
CA GLY A 95 1.89 -4.05 1.64
C GLY A 95 0.88 -3.32 2.52
N VAL A 96 -0.28 -2.96 1.98
CA VAL A 96 -1.30 -2.18 2.69
C VAL A 96 -2.60 -2.97 2.79
N ARG A 97 -3.17 -3.00 3.99
CA ARG A 97 -4.51 -3.52 4.25
C ARG A 97 -5.29 -2.51 5.06
N ASP A 98 -6.31 -1.91 4.46
CA ASP A 98 -7.15 -0.92 5.12
C ASP A 98 -8.62 -1.35 5.15
N ALA A 99 -9.28 -1.17 6.29
CA ALA A 99 -10.71 -1.42 6.43
C ALA A 99 -11.57 -0.23 5.99
N ALA A 100 -11.00 0.99 5.95
CA ALA A 100 -11.70 2.18 5.50
C ALA A 100 -11.01 2.76 4.27
N CYS A 101 -10.04 3.67 4.40
CA CYS A 101 -9.44 4.27 3.22
C CYS A 101 -7.91 4.36 3.27
N SER A 102 -7.24 3.89 2.22
CA SER A 102 -5.80 4.07 2.05
C SER A 102 -5.42 4.97 0.88
N GLY A 103 -4.31 5.67 1.06
CA GLY A 103 -3.57 6.35 0.00
C GLY A 103 -2.15 5.78 -0.10
N VAL A 104 -1.80 5.19 -1.24
CA VAL A 104 -0.50 4.55 -1.44
C VAL A 104 0.28 5.24 -2.56
N ARG A 105 1.55 5.55 -2.27
CA ARG A 105 2.52 5.98 -3.27
C ARG A 105 3.75 5.11 -3.19
N ASP A 106 3.97 4.33 -4.22
CA ASP A 106 5.09 3.41 -4.32
C ASP A 106 5.95 3.73 -5.55
N ALA A 107 7.24 3.45 -5.46
CA ALA A 107 8.19 3.67 -6.54
C ALA A 107 8.69 2.37 -7.19
N ALA A 108 8.38 1.21 -6.60
CA ALA A 108 8.80 -0.09 -7.10
C ALA A 108 7.68 -1.14 -7.05
N CYS A 109 7.14 -1.52 -5.89
CA CYS A 109 6.09 -2.52 -5.81
C CYS A 109 5.11 -2.28 -4.65
N SER A 110 3.81 -2.26 -4.94
CA SER A 110 2.76 -2.16 -3.92
C SER A 110 1.70 -3.26 -4.03
N ASP A 111 1.30 -3.80 -2.87
CA ASP A 111 0.15 -4.69 -2.70
C ASP A 111 -0.90 -4.00 -1.82
N VAL A 112 -2.06 -3.62 -2.38
CA VAL A 112 -3.09 -2.87 -1.66
C VAL A 112 -4.38 -3.68 -1.56
N ARG A 113 -4.96 -3.74 -0.35
CA ARG A 113 -6.24 -4.38 -0.08
C ARG A 113 -7.13 -3.52 0.79
N ASP A 114 -8.14 -2.93 0.17
CA ASP A 114 -9.06 -2.03 0.85
C ASP A 114 -10.50 -2.51 0.80
N ALA A 115 -11.25 -2.13 1.83
CA ALA A 115 -12.66 -2.48 1.94
C ALA A 115 -13.61 -1.33 1.57
N ALA A 116 -13.16 -0.08 1.56
CA ALA A 116 -14.02 1.05 1.20
C ALA A 116 -13.45 1.95 0.10
N CYS A 117 -12.26 2.54 0.28
CA CYS A 117 -11.64 3.33 -0.78
C CYS A 117 -10.12 3.20 -0.82
N SER A 118 -9.54 3.05 -2.01
CA SER A 118 -8.10 3.11 -2.23
C SER A 118 -7.71 4.14 -3.30
N ASP A 119 -6.62 4.87 -3.07
CA ASP A 119 -5.94 5.69 -4.07
C ASP A 119 -4.48 5.25 -4.20
N VAL A 120 -4.13 4.59 -5.31
CA VAL A 120 -2.80 4.02 -5.55
C VAL A 120 -2.08 4.75 -6.67
N ARG A 121 -0.84 5.14 -6.42
CA ARG A 121 0.09 5.64 -7.43
C ARG A 121 1.38 4.84 -7.38
N ASP A 122 1.65 4.12 -8.45
CA ASP A 122 2.85 3.28 -8.56
C ASP A 122 3.65 3.66 -9.80
N ALA A 123 4.96 3.46 -9.73
CA ALA A 123 5.88 3.62 -10.85
C ALA A 123 6.45 2.29 -11.36
N GLY A 124 6.24 1.18 -10.64
CA GLY A 124 6.73 -0.14 -10.94
C GLY A 124 5.59 -1.15 -11.11
N TYR A 125 5.19 -1.81 -10.02
CA TYR A 125 4.18 -2.87 -10.05
C TYR A 125 3.15 -2.69 -8.93
N SER A 126 1.88 -2.59 -9.27
CA SER A 126 0.81 -2.53 -8.28
C SER A 126 -0.20 -3.68 -8.41
N ASP A 127 -0.53 -4.30 -7.27
CA ASP A 127 -1.65 -5.23 -7.12
C ASP A 127 -2.71 -4.58 -6.22
N VAL A 128 -3.88 -4.23 -6.79
CA VAL A 128 -4.96 -3.55 -6.05
C VAL A 128 -6.18 -4.45 -5.95
N ARG A 129 -6.69 -4.63 -4.73
CA ARG A 129 -7.98 -5.27 -4.47
C ARG A 129 -8.85 -4.37 -3.63
N ASP A 130 -9.97 -3.95 -4.17
CA ASP A 130 -10.93 -3.09 -3.48
C ASP A 130 -12.33 -3.69 -3.51
N ALA A 131 -13.11 -3.38 -2.49
CA ALA A 131 -14.52 -3.73 -2.41
C ALA A 131 -15.45 -2.54 -2.63
N GLY A 132 -14.93 -1.31 -2.60
CA GLY A 132 -15.69 -0.07 -2.72
C GLY A 132 -15.28 0.77 -3.92
N TYR A 133 -14.31 1.67 -3.73
CA TYR A 133 -13.84 2.59 -4.78
C TYR A 133 -12.32 2.56 -4.88
N SER A 134 -11.78 2.20 -6.05
CA SER A 134 -10.35 2.30 -6.31
C SER A 134 -9.99 3.33 -7.37
N GLY A 135 -8.92 4.07 -7.12
CA GLY A 135 -8.25 4.93 -8.09
C GLY A 135 -6.79 4.48 -8.27
N VAL A 136 -6.44 3.98 -9.46
CA VAL A 136 -5.10 3.48 -9.77
C VAL A 136 -4.46 4.32 -10.88
N CYS A 137 -3.24 4.77 -10.64
CA CYS A 137 -2.39 5.38 -11.64
C CYS A 137 -1.02 4.71 -11.63
N ASP A 138 -0.76 3.86 -12.62
CA ASP A 138 0.51 3.13 -12.73
C ASP A 138 1.33 3.56 -13.96
N ALA A 139 2.65 3.67 -13.77
CA ALA A 139 3.59 3.89 -14.87
C ALA A 139 4.13 2.58 -15.47
N GLY A 140 4.08 1.49 -14.72
CA GLY A 140 4.56 0.16 -15.09
C GLY A 140 3.41 -0.82 -15.30
N TYR A 141 3.19 -1.71 -14.34
CA TYR A 141 2.22 -2.80 -14.45
C TYR A 141 1.23 -2.72 -13.29
N SER A 142 -0.07 -2.70 -13.58
CA SER A 142 -1.10 -2.87 -12.55
C SER A 142 -1.99 -4.09 -12.79
N ASP A 143 -2.36 -4.76 -11.69
CA ASP A 143 -3.48 -5.69 -11.63
C ASP A 143 -4.53 -5.16 -10.65
N VAL A 144 -5.72 -4.81 -11.16
CA VAL A 144 -6.82 -4.24 -10.39
C VAL A 144 -7.99 -5.21 -10.34
N ARG A 145 -8.50 -5.45 -9.13
CA ARG A 145 -9.75 -6.19 -8.89
C ARG A 145 -10.66 -5.39 -7.99
N ASP A 146 -11.76 -4.87 -8.54
CA ASP A 146 -12.72 -4.09 -7.77
C ASP A 146 -14.10 -4.74 -7.76
N ALA A 147 -14.73 -4.79 -6.58
CA ALA A 147 -16.14 -5.20 -6.47
C ALA A 147 -17.12 -4.05 -6.68
N GLY A 148 -16.67 -2.81 -6.53
CA GLY A 148 -17.44 -1.59 -6.73
C GLY A 148 -17.00 -0.86 -8.00
N TYR A 149 -16.40 0.32 -7.84
CA TYR A 149 -16.01 1.18 -8.95
C TYR A 149 -14.49 1.37 -8.97
N SER A 150 -13.87 1.04 -10.09
CA SER A 150 -12.46 1.38 -10.33
C SER A 150 -12.30 2.48 -11.37
N SER A 151 -11.23 3.26 -11.20
CA SER A 151 -10.67 4.12 -12.24
C SER A 151 -9.19 3.81 -12.40
N VAL A 152 -8.79 3.36 -13.60
CA VAL A 152 -7.43 2.91 -13.89
C VAL A 152 -6.82 3.75 -14.99
N ARG A 153 -5.58 4.20 -14.78
CA ARG A 153 -4.80 4.90 -15.80
C ARG A 153 -3.37 4.39 -15.81
N ASP A 154 -3.06 3.62 -16.85
CA ASP A 154 -1.73 3.04 -16.97
C ASP A 154 -0.95 3.46 -18.21
N ALA A 155 0.37 3.56 -18.03
CA ALA A 155 1.27 3.89 -19.12
C ALA A 155 1.79 2.66 -19.87
N ALA A 156 1.83 1.47 -19.24
CA ALA A 156 2.44 0.28 -19.82
C ALA A 156 1.47 -0.91 -19.92
N TYR A 157 1.13 -1.57 -18.81
CA TYR A 157 0.22 -2.70 -18.81
C TYR A 157 -0.77 -2.61 -17.65
N SER A 158 -2.04 -2.87 -17.94
CA SER A 158 -3.06 -3.08 -16.90
C SER A 158 -3.82 -4.39 -17.12
N SER A 159 -4.22 -5.02 -16.01
CA SER A 159 -5.33 -5.98 -16.00
C SER A 159 -6.39 -5.52 -15.02
N VAL A 160 -7.62 -5.34 -15.50
CA VAL A 160 -8.75 -4.86 -14.70
C VAL A 160 -9.85 -5.91 -14.68
N CYS A 161 -10.35 -6.23 -13.49
CA CYS A 161 -11.41 -7.21 -13.29
C CYS A 161 -12.47 -6.68 -12.32
N ASP A 162 -13.54 -6.10 -12.84
CA ASP A 162 -14.54 -5.45 -12.00
C ASP A 162 -15.92 -6.11 -11.98
N ALA A 163 -16.57 -6.05 -10.82
CA ALA A 163 -17.91 -6.58 -10.66
C ALA A 163 -19.02 -5.57 -11.00
N ALA A 164 -18.79 -4.26 -10.83
CA ALA A 164 -19.81 -3.25 -11.08
C ALA A 164 -19.42 -2.28 -12.21
N CYS A 165 -18.43 -1.42 -12.02
CA CYS A 165 -18.04 -0.46 -13.06
C CYS A 165 -16.53 -0.20 -13.10
N SER A 166 -15.97 -0.05 -14.30
CA SER A 166 -14.59 0.42 -14.50
C SER A 166 -14.51 1.57 -15.51
N ASP A 167 -13.59 2.50 -15.25
CA ASP A 167 -13.11 3.48 -16.23
C ASP A 167 -11.61 3.25 -16.46
N VAL A 168 -11.23 2.73 -17.63
CA VAL A 168 -9.84 2.33 -17.94
C VAL A 168 -9.25 3.20 -19.04
N ARG A 169 -8.03 3.69 -18.83
CA ARG A 169 -7.32 4.53 -19.81
C ARG A 169 -5.84 4.19 -19.92
N ASP A 170 -5.49 3.44 -20.96
CA ASP A 170 -4.12 2.95 -21.09
C ASP A 170 -3.40 3.41 -22.35
N ALA A 171 -2.09 3.55 -22.23
CA ALA A 171 -1.23 3.98 -23.33
C ALA A 171 -0.70 2.83 -24.19
N ALA A 172 -0.60 1.60 -23.64
CA ALA A 172 0.08 0.50 -24.32
C ALA A 172 -0.73 -0.82 -24.36
N TYR A 173 -1.00 -1.47 -23.22
CA TYR A 173 -1.77 -2.71 -23.21
C TYR A 173 -2.75 -2.75 -22.03
N SER A 174 -3.98 -3.21 -22.28
CA SER A 174 -4.99 -3.44 -21.25
C SER A 174 -5.77 -4.74 -21.45
N ASP A 175 -6.04 -5.47 -20.36
CA ASP A 175 -6.99 -6.58 -20.32
C ASP A 175 -8.12 -6.24 -19.34
N VAL A 176 -9.34 -5.99 -19.85
CA VAL A 176 -10.49 -5.58 -19.02
C VAL A 176 -11.58 -6.66 -19.01
N ARG A 177 -12.01 -7.05 -17.81
CA ARG A 177 -13.08 -8.02 -17.59
C ARG A 177 -14.10 -7.52 -16.58
N ASP A 178 -15.25 -7.10 -17.11
CA ASP A 178 -16.29 -6.51 -16.27
C ASP A 178 -17.58 -7.30 -16.30
N ALA A 179 -18.19 -7.48 -15.14
CA ALA A 179 -19.54 -8.02 -15.05
C ALA A 179 -20.62 -6.94 -15.27
N GLY A 180 -20.30 -5.67 -15.02
CA GLY A 180 -21.19 -4.54 -15.21
C GLY A 180 -20.81 -3.67 -16.40
N TYR A 181 -20.41 -2.41 -16.16
CA TYR A 181 -20.13 -1.42 -17.19
C TYR A 181 -18.64 -1.04 -17.25
N SER A 182 -18.05 -1.05 -18.43
CA SER A 182 -16.67 -0.62 -18.65
C SER A 182 -16.57 0.51 -19.67
N ASP A 183 -15.85 1.58 -19.34
CA ASP A 183 -15.44 2.63 -20.28
C ASP A 183 -13.93 2.54 -20.54
N VAL A 184 -13.55 1.95 -21.68
CA VAL A 184 -12.15 1.71 -22.03
C VAL A 184 -11.65 2.66 -23.13
N ARG A 185 -10.54 3.36 -22.85
CA ARG A 185 -9.90 4.32 -23.76
C ARG A 185 -8.40 4.05 -23.90
N ASP A 186 -8.05 3.26 -24.90
CA ASP A 186 -6.65 2.90 -25.13
C ASP A 186 -6.04 3.52 -26.37
N ALA A 187 -4.76 3.84 -26.26
CA ALA A 187 -3.92 4.20 -27.40
C ALA A 187 -3.22 2.99 -28.04
N GLY A 188 -3.08 1.89 -27.29
CA GLY A 188 -2.41 0.67 -27.73
C GLY A 188 -3.37 -0.49 -28.01
N TYR A 189 -3.04 -1.67 -27.49
CA TYR A 189 -3.84 -2.88 -27.63
C TYR A 189 -4.76 -3.05 -26.42
N SER A 190 -5.97 -3.55 -26.65
CA SER A 190 -6.84 -3.96 -25.55
C SER A 190 -7.76 -5.12 -25.84
N ASP A 191 -7.94 -5.96 -24.82
CA ASP A 191 -8.92 -7.03 -24.78
C ASP A 191 -10.01 -6.69 -23.76
N VAL A 192 -11.23 -6.41 -24.22
CA VAL A 192 -12.36 -6.05 -23.35
C VAL A 192 -13.45 -7.11 -23.41
N ARG A 193 -13.84 -7.61 -22.24
CA ARG A 193 -14.99 -8.51 -22.07
C ARG A 193 -15.93 -7.94 -21.01
N ASP A 194 -17.07 -7.42 -21.44
CA ASP A 194 -18.12 -6.96 -20.55
C ASP A 194 -19.32 -7.93 -20.49
N GLY A 195 -20.14 -7.79 -19.44
CA GLY A 195 -21.34 -8.60 -19.20
C GLY A 195 -22.51 -8.33 -20.16
N MET A 196 -22.43 -7.28 -20.99
CA MET A 196 -23.48 -6.86 -21.93
C MET A 196 -23.12 -7.12 -23.41
N GLY A 197 -21.89 -7.48 -23.75
CA GLY A 197 -21.43 -7.82 -25.11
C GLY A 197 -19.92 -7.71 -25.32
N LEU A 198 -19.38 -8.40 -26.32
CA LEU A 198 -17.97 -8.26 -26.71
C LEU A 198 -17.79 -6.98 -27.53
N HIS A 199 -17.06 -6.00 -26.99
CA HIS A 199 -16.59 -4.83 -27.73
C HIS A 199 -15.11 -4.98 -28.07
N ASP A 200 -14.84 -5.59 -29.22
CA ASP A 200 -13.49 -5.72 -29.76
C ASP A 200 -13.09 -4.40 -30.46
N LYS A 201 -12.29 -3.56 -29.80
CA LYS A 201 -11.67 -2.38 -30.45
C LYS A 201 -10.28 -2.76 -30.92
N ALA A 202 -10.20 -3.23 -32.16
CA ALA A 202 -8.93 -3.42 -32.85
C ALA A 202 -8.12 -2.10 -32.91
N ALA A 203 -6.84 -2.21 -32.53
CA ALA A 203 -5.83 -1.17 -32.43
C ALA A 203 -5.85 -0.14 -33.59
N LYS A 204 -5.74 1.15 -33.27
CA LYS A 204 -5.35 2.17 -34.25
C LYS A 204 -3.82 2.28 -34.23
N GLY A 205 -3.20 1.79 -35.31
CA GLY A 205 -1.76 1.95 -35.57
C GLY A 205 -1.35 3.39 -35.85
#